data_AF-A0AAU7NXG9-F1
#
_entry.id   AF-A0AAU7NXG9-F1
#
_cell.length_a   1.000
_cell.length_b   1.000
_cell.length_c   1.000
_cell.angle_alpha   90.00
_cell.angle_beta   90.00
_cell.angle_gamma   90.00
#
_symmetry.space_group_name_H-M   'P 1'
#
loop_
_entity.id
_entity.type
_entity.pdbx_description
1 polymer ?
#
loop_
_entity_poly.entity_id
_entity_poly.type
_entity_poly.pdbx_seq_one_letter_code
_entity_poly.pdbx_strand_id
1 'polypeptide(L)'
;MKKTNLTIKMFVALAAVFVFAGALSGCSEDKPKVVAKKAEHNPFDHSHGADVTDLVKHKFEHDFAEQCVEREIKNSVNKTEDRKRYAKPCLCIATYMMKDLTAVEAEKFLQEHKDTQSLRIRFENAAYHCLQQKSQPKSPQLFGKR
;
A
#
# COMPACT_ATOMS: atom_id res chain seq x y z
N MET A 1 56.87 -5.27 19.73
CA MET A 1 55.48 -4.84 19.99
C MET A 1 55.06 -3.84 18.90
N LYS A 2 54.09 -4.18 18.04
CA LYS A 2 53.49 -3.27 17.05
C LYS A 2 51.98 -3.23 17.32
N LYS A 3 51.52 -2.27 18.12
CA LYS A 3 50.10 -2.13 18.53
C LYS A 3 49.46 -0.78 18.10
N THR A 4 50.06 -0.05 17.17
CA THR A 4 49.64 1.33 16.86
C THR A 4 48.80 1.49 15.59
N ASN A 5 48.61 0.44 14.78
CA ASN A 5 47.91 0.54 13.48
C ASN A 5 46.45 0.03 13.48
N LEU A 6 46.00 -0.63 14.56
CA LEU A 6 44.67 -1.25 14.61
C LEU A 6 43.59 -0.31 15.16
N THR A 7 43.95 0.52 16.14
CA THR A 7 43.03 1.48 16.77
C THR A 7 42.64 2.63 15.82
N ILE A 8 43.58 3.14 15.02
CA ILE A 8 43.32 4.23 14.06
C ILE A 8 42.35 3.78 12.95
N LYS A 9 42.46 2.52 12.48
CA LYS A 9 41.54 1.96 11.48
C LYS A 9 40.11 1.79 12.01
N MET A 10 39.95 1.47 13.29
CA MET A 10 38.65 1.36 13.95
C MET A 10 37.95 2.72 14.09
N PHE A 11 38.68 3.79 14.40
CA PHE A 11 38.10 5.15 14.51
C PHE A 11 37.68 5.72 13.15
N VAL A 12 38.43 5.46 12.07
CA VAL A 12 38.05 5.89 10.71
C VAL A 12 36.82 5.13 10.20
N ALA A 13 36.67 3.84 10.55
CA ALA A 13 35.49 3.05 10.18
C ALA A 13 34.21 3.53 10.90
N LEU A 14 34.30 3.96 12.16
CA LEU A 14 33.15 4.47 12.91
C LEU A 14 32.67 5.85 12.42
N ALA A 15 33.59 6.72 11.99
CA ALA A 15 33.25 8.05 11.49
C ALA A 15 32.52 8.02 10.12
N ALA A 16 32.77 7.00 9.29
CA ALA A 16 32.13 6.85 7.99
C ALA A 16 30.63 6.47 8.08
N VAL A 17 30.19 5.84 9.18
CA VAL A 17 28.79 5.44 9.37
C VAL A 17 27.91 6.62 9.82
N PHE A 18 28.49 7.60 10.53
CA PHE A 18 27.72 8.73 11.09
C PHE A 18 27.38 9.82 10.05
N VAL A 19 28.09 9.88 8.92
CA VAL A 19 27.86 10.88 7.86
C VAL A 19 26.69 10.48 6.92
N PHE A 20 26.31 9.20 6.87
CA PHE A 20 25.22 8.73 5.99
C PHE A 20 23.81 8.93 6.57
N ALA A 21 23.67 9.34 7.83
CA ALA A 21 22.38 9.54 8.49
C ALA A 21 21.76 10.94 8.29
N GLY A 22 22.47 11.87 7.64
CA GLY A 22 22.03 13.27 7.46
C GLY A 22 21.34 13.60 6.13
N ALA A 23 21.20 12.64 5.21
CA ALA A 23 20.80 12.93 3.82
C ALA A 23 19.31 12.64 3.50
N LEU A 24 18.42 12.55 4.50
CA LEU A 24 16.96 12.37 4.27
C LEU A 24 16.07 13.48 4.84
N SER A 25 16.64 14.64 5.20
CA SER A 25 15.87 15.83 5.56
C SER A 25 16.15 16.96 4.57
N GLY A 26 15.27 17.13 3.58
CA GLY A 26 15.08 18.40 2.86
C GLY A 26 15.50 18.42 1.38
N CYS A 27 14.55 18.16 0.48
CA CYS A 27 14.47 18.84 -0.82
C CYS A 27 13.04 19.42 -1.00
N SER A 28 12.78 20.55 -0.34
CA SER A 28 11.76 21.50 -0.77
C SER A 28 12.50 22.58 -1.55
N GLU A 29 12.53 22.47 -2.88
CA GLU A 29 13.10 23.51 -3.74
C GLU A 29 12.10 24.66 -3.92
N ASP A 30 12.33 25.73 -3.16
CA ASP A 30 11.71 27.03 -3.36
C ASP A 30 12.32 27.73 -4.59
N LYS A 31 11.51 27.94 -5.64
CA LYS A 31 11.75 28.96 -6.68
C LYS A 31 10.48 29.80 -6.85
N PRO A 32 10.56 31.14 -6.81
CA PRO A 32 9.37 31.99 -6.86
C PRO A 32 8.86 32.09 -8.30
N LYS A 33 7.63 31.65 -8.55
CA LYS A 33 6.90 31.97 -9.78
C LYS A 33 5.56 32.62 -9.43
N VAL A 34 5.52 33.91 -9.72
CA VAL A 34 4.37 34.75 -10.13
C VAL A 34 3.00 34.33 -9.59
N VAL A 35 2.49 35.16 -8.69
CA VAL A 35 1.16 35.08 -8.07
C VAL A 35 0.05 35.13 -9.13
N ALA A 36 -0.45 33.95 -9.51
CA ALA A 36 -1.80 33.79 -10.02
C ALA A 36 -2.71 33.56 -8.81
N LYS A 37 -3.68 34.45 -8.58
CA LYS A 37 -4.68 34.33 -7.51
C LYS A 37 -5.37 32.96 -7.62
N LYS A 38 -5.04 32.03 -6.72
CA LYS A 38 -5.88 30.84 -6.45
C LYS A 38 -6.78 31.14 -5.27
N ALA A 39 -8.05 30.80 -5.45
CA ALA A 39 -9.04 30.76 -4.40
C ALA A 39 -8.51 29.97 -3.20
N GLU A 40 -8.85 30.44 -2.01
CA GLU A 40 -8.51 29.91 -0.70
C GLU A 40 -8.86 28.41 -0.64
N HIS A 41 -7.84 27.56 -0.76
CA HIS A 41 -7.98 26.11 -0.65
C HIS A 41 -7.93 25.74 0.83
N ASN A 42 -9.06 25.25 1.37
CA ASN A 42 -9.12 24.72 2.72
C ASN A 42 -8.13 23.53 2.83
N PRO A 43 -7.24 23.50 3.83
CA PRO A 43 -6.23 22.45 3.99
C PRO A 43 -6.81 21.07 4.35
N PHE A 44 -8.12 20.99 4.58
CA PHE A 44 -8.87 19.76 4.87
C PHE A 44 -9.84 19.36 3.75
N ASP A 45 -9.88 20.10 2.64
CA ASP A 45 -10.67 19.70 1.48
C ASP A 45 -9.86 18.68 0.68
N HIS A 46 -10.02 17.40 1.04
CA HIS A 46 -9.59 16.30 0.21
C HIS A 46 -10.44 16.32 -1.06
N SER A 47 -10.05 17.16 -2.02
CA SER A 47 -10.58 17.10 -3.37
C SER A 47 -10.44 15.65 -3.82
N HIS A 48 -11.58 14.96 -3.99
CA HIS A 48 -11.63 13.67 -4.62
C HIS A 48 -11.07 13.87 -6.04
N GLY A 49 -9.78 13.58 -6.21
CA GLY A 49 -9.07 13.80 -7.46
C GLY A 49 -9.86 13.18 -8.61
N ALA A 50 -9.88 13.86 -9.75
CA ALA A 50 -10.65 13.57 -10.95
C ALA A 50 -11.20 12.13 -10.98
N ASP A 51 -12.53 12.00 -11.00
CA ASP A 51 -13.20 10.71 -11.07
C ASP A 51 -12.53 9.82 -12.11
N VAL A 52 -11.95 8.71 -11.65
CA VAL A 52 -11.27 7.76 -12.53
C VAL A 52 -12.28 7.33 -13.59
N THR A 53 -11.93 7.46 -14.87
CA THR A 53 -12.78 6.95 -15.95
C THR A 53 -13.07 5.47 -15.71
N ASP A 54 -14.32 5.05 -15.87
CA ASP A 54 -14.81 3.71 -15.54
C ASP A 54 -13.93 2.56 -16.09
N LEU A 55 -13.35 2.76 -17.28
CA LEU A 55 -12.39 1.84 -17.90
C LEU A 55 -11.11 1.61 -17.07
N VAL A 56 -10.55 2.67 -16.49
CA VAL A 56 -9.34 2.58 -15.65
C VAL A 56 -9.67 1.94 -14.31
N LYS A 57 -10.88 2.18 -13.78
CA LYS A 57 -11.40 1.53 -12.57
C LYS A 57 -11.49 0.01 -12.75
N HIS A 58 -12.10 -0.44 -13.85
CA HIS A 58 -12.22 -1.85 -14.17
C HIS A 58 -10.86 -2.51 -14.40
N LYS A 59 -9.95 -1.84 -15.11
CA LYS A 59 -8.60 -2.37 -15.33
C LYS A 59 -7.85 -2.54 -14.01
N PHE A 60 -7.89 -1.52 -13.15
CA PHE A 60 -7.32 -1.63 -11.80
C PHE A 60 -7.92 -2.80 -11.02
N GLU A 61 -9.25 -2.94 -11.02
CA GLU A 61 -9.91 -4.00 -10.26
C GLU A 61 -9.43 -5.40 -10.66
N HIS A 62 -9.33 -5.66 -11.96
CA HIS A 62 -8.87 -6.94 -12.48
C HIS A 62 -7.37 -7.16 -12.22
N ASP A 63 -6.52 -6.20 -12.57
CA ASP A 63 -5.07 -6.32 -12.42
C ASP A 63 -4.67 -6.45 -10.94
N PHE A 64 -5.33 -5.69 -10.06
CA PHE A 64 -5.11 -5.76 -8.61
C PHE A 64 -5.57 -7.12 -8.05
N ALA A 65 -6.76 -7.59 -8.44
CA ALA A 65 -7.27 -8.87 -7.97
C ALA A 65 -6.38 -10.03 -8.40
N GLU A 66 -5.84 -10.00 -9.62
CA GLU A 66 -4.91 -11.03 -10.10
C GLU A 66 -3.60 -11.01 -9.31
N GLN A 67 -2.97 -9.84 -9.13
CA GLN A 67 -1.75 -9.72 -8.32
C GLN A 67 -1.95 -10.17 -6.86
N CYS A 68 -3.11 -9.88 -6.28
CA CYS A 68 -3.48 -10.36 -4.95
C CYS A 68 -3.50 -11.90 -4.93
N VAL A 69 -4.18 -12.53 -5.89
CA VAL A 69 -4.25 -14.00 -5.97
C VAL A 69 -2.86 -14.61 -6.18
N GLU A 70 -2.05 -14.04 -7.06
CA GLU A 70 -0.68 -14.49 -7.32
C GLU A 70 0.19 -14.44 -6.08
N ARG A 71 0.06 -13.37 -5.28
CA ARG A 71 0.77 -13.21 -4.00
C ARG A 71 0.39 -14.31 -3.01
N GLU A 72 -0.91 -14.61 -2.87
CA GLU A 72 -1.42 -15.62 -1.95
C GLU A 72 -1.03 -17.04 -2.37
N ILE A 73 -1.03 -17.35 -3.68
CA ILE A 73 -0.70 -18.69 -4.17
C ILE A 73 0.80 -18.91 -4.42
N LYS A 74 1.63 -17.88 -4.27
CA LYS A 74 3.08 -17.93 -4.61
C LYS A 74 3.78 -19.14 -4.00
N ASN A 75 3.47 -19.44 -2.74
CA ASN A 75 4.06 -20.54 -1.98
C ASN A 75 3.08 -21.72 -1.76
N SER A 76 1.95 -21.74 -2.47
CA SER A 76 0.97 -22.82 -2.36
C SER A 76 1.42 -24.09 -3.07
N VAL A 77 1.14 -25.24 -2.46
CA VAL A 77 1.33 -26.58 -3.04
C VAL A 77 0.21 -26.89 -4.05
N ASN A 78 -1.02 -26.45 -3.79
CA ASN A 78 -2.19 -26.71 -4.64
C ASN A 78 -2.71 -25.41 -5.27
N LYS A 79 -1.92 -24.87 -6.20
CA LYS A 79 -2.14 -23.55 -6.83
C LYS A 79 -3.51 -23.44 -7.50
N THR A 80 -4.04 -24.51 -8.08
CA THR A 80 -5.30 -24.51 -8.82
C THR A 80 -6.52 -24.37 -7.91
N GLU A 81 -6.55 -25.09 -6.78
CA GLU A 81 -7.64 -24.93 -5.80
C GLU A 81 -7.49 -23.63 -5.02
N ASP A 82 -6.27 -23.28 -4.61
CA ASP A 82 -6.03 -22.07 -3.85
C ASP A 82 -6.33 -20.81 -4.69
N ARG A 83 -6.04 -20.81 -6.00
CA ARG A 83 -6.45 -19.72 -6.91
C ARG A 83 -7.96 -19.49 -6.84
N LYS A 84 -8.77 -20.55 -6.85
CA LYS A 84 -10.24 -20.43 -6.72
C LYS A 84 -10.65 -19.92 -5.33
N ARG A 85 -9.95 -20.37 -4.28
CA ARG A 85 -10.19 -19.93 -2.89
C ARG A 85 -9.93 -18.43 -2.72
N TYR A 86 -8.83 -17.92 -3.29
CA TYR A 86 -8.41 -16.53 -3.13
C TYR A 86 -9.02 -15.57 -4.15
N ALA A 87 -9.53 -16.05 -5.28
CA ALA A 87 -10.16 -15.19 -6.29
C ALA A 87 -11.30 -14.34 -5.72
N LYS A 88 -12.22 -14.96 -4.96
CA LYS A 88 -13.38 -14.26 -4.37
C LYS A 88 -13.00 -13.17 -3.34
N PRO A 89 -12.13 -13.43 -2.34
CA PRO A 89 -11.70 -12.38 -1.42
C PRO A 89 -10.85 -11.31 -2.11
N CYS A 90 -9.92 -11.66 -3.01
CA CYS A 90 -9.11 -10.67 -3.72
C CYS A 90 -9.96 -9.75 -4.60
N LEU A 91 -10.99 -10.27 -5.27
CA LEU A 91 -11.92 -9.45 -6.03
C LEU A 91 -12.72 -8.51 -5.12
N CYS A 92 -13.24 -8.99 -3.98
CA CYS A 92 -13.90 -8.14 -3.00
C CYS A 92 -13.01 -6.97 -2.53
N ILE A 93 -11.73 -7.27 -2.26
CA ILE A 93 -10.75 -6.26 -1.83
C ILE A 93 -10.55 -5.24 -2.95
N ALA A 94 -10.36 -5.68 -4.19
CA ALA A 94 -10.19 -4.80 -5.34
C ALA A 94 -11.39 -3.87 -5.53
N THR A 95 -12.62 -4.41 -5.52
CA THR A 95 -13.85 -3.63 -5.62
C THR A 95 -13.99 -2.63 -4.46
N TYR A 96 -13.62 -3.03 -3.24
CA TYR A 96 -13.69 -2.13 -2.08
C TYR A 96 -12.67 -0.98 -2.20
N MET A 97 -11.47 -1.27 -2.65
CA MET A 97 -10.43 -0.27 -2.87
C MET A 97 -10.86 0.78 -3.90
N MET A 98 -11.60 0.38 -4.94
CA MET A 98 -12.11 1.28 -5.97
C MET A 98 -13.06 2.37 -5.48
N LYS A 99 -13.71 2.20 -4.32
CA LYS A 99 -14.71 3.16 -3.81
C LYS A 99 -14.13 4.54 -3.56
N ASP A 100 -12.92 4.59 -3.01
CA ASP A 100 -12.27 5.83 -2.59
C ASP A 100 -10.95 6.09 -3.34
N LEU A 101 -10.61 5.26 -4.34
CA LEU A 101 -9.33 5.34 -5.05
C LEU A 101 -9.32 6.55 -6.00
N THR A 102 -8.33 7.41 -5.84
CA THR A 102 -8.14 8.55 -6.76
C THR A 102 -7.54 8.09 -8.09
N ALA A 103 -7.80 8.82 -9.19
CA ALA A 103 -7.26 8.46 -10.51
C ALA A 103 -5.73 8.37 -10.51
N VAL A 104 -5.09 9.30 -9.80
CA VAL A 104 -3.64 9.36 -9.65
C VAL A 104 -3.09 8.13 -8.93
N GLU A 105 -3.80 7.59 -7.93
CA GLU A 105 -3.37 6.37 -7.24
C GLU A 105 -3.59 5.12 -8.08
N ALA A 106 -4.72 5.04 -8.80
CA ALA A 106 -5.00 3.93 -9.71
C ALA A 106 -3.98 3.87 -10.86
N GLU A 107 -3.67 5.02 -11.48
CA GLU A 107 -2.67 5.12 -12.53
C GLU A 107 -1.27 4.78 -12.02
N LYS A 108 -0.88 5.25 -10.83
CA LYS A 108 0.42 4.88 -10.24
C LYS A 108 0.52 3.39 -9.96
N PHE A 109 -0.55 2.74 -9.51
CA PHE A 109 -0.54 1.29 -9.35
C PHE A 109 -0.39 0.56 -10.70
N LEU A 110 -1.14 1.00 -11.71
CA LEU A 110 -1.12 0.40 -13.04
C LEU A 110 0.19 0.63 -13.81
N GLN A 111 0.83 1.80 -13.64
CA GLN A 111 2.04 2.20 -14.38
C GLN A 111 3.33 1.90 -13.63
N GLU A 112 3.37 2.17 -12.32
CA GLU A 112 4.59 2.06 -11.52
C GLU A 112 4.66 0.75 -10.72
N HIS A 113 3.59 -0.06 -10.70
CA HIS A 113 3.47 -1.26 -9.86
C HIS A 113 3.91 -1.04 -8.40
N LYS A 114 3.66 0.17 -7.91
CA LYS A 114 4.19 0.63 -6.63
C LYS A 114 3.11 0.60 -5.56
N ASP A 115 3.33 -0.24 -4.55
CA ASP A 115 2.50 -0.28 -3.34
C ASP A 115 2.75 0.99 -2.51
N THR A 116 1.97 2.06 -2.75
CA THR A 116 2.06 3.27 -1.92
C THR A 116 1.57 2.97 -0.50
N GLN A 117 2.05 3.73 0.50
CA GLN A 117 1.55 3.55 1.88
C GLN A 117 0.04 3.79 1.99
N SER A 118 -0.51 4.72 1.19
CA SER A 118 -1.96 4.92 1.12
C SER A 118 -2.67 3.68 0.58
N LEU A 119 -2.14 3.04 -0.46
CA LEU A 119 -2.68 1.81 -1.03
C LEU A 119 -2.65 0.65 -0.02
N ARG A 120 -1.56 0.53 0.75
CA ARG A 120 -1.44 -0.49 1.81
C ARG A 120 -2.48 -0.33 2.91
N ILE A 121 -2.68 0.89 3.42
CA ILE A 121 -3.68 1.18 4.46
C ILE A 121 -5.09 0.87 3.93
N ARG A 122 -5.39 1.26 2.68
CA ARG A 122 -6.66 0.94 2.01
C ARG A 122 -6.86 -0.57 1.86
N PHE A 123 -5.81 -1.29 1.48
CA PHE A 123 -5.84 -2.74 1.37
C PHE A 123 -6.13 -3.40 2.72
N GLU A 124 -5.51 -2.97 3.81
CA GLU A 124 -5.76 -3.53 5.15
C GLU A 124 -7.22 -3.33 5.59
N ASN A 125 -7.79 -2.14 5.34
CA ASN A 125 -9.21 -1.87 5.61
C ASN A 125 -10.14 -2.74 4.73
N ALA A 126 -9.84 -2.82 3.43
CA ALA A 126 -10.58 -3.67 2.49
C ALA A 126 -10.51 -5.15 2.88
N ALA A 127 -9.33 -5.64 3.28
CA ALA A 127 -9.12 -7.01 3.73
C ALA A 127 -9.91 -7.30 5.01
N TYR A 128 -9.92 -6.37 5.97
CA TYR A 128 -10.76 -6.46 7.17
C TYR A 128 -12.23 -6.64 6.77
N HIS A 129 -12.75 -5.78 5.90
CA HIS A 129 -14.14 -5.84 5.44
C HIS A 129 -14.47 -7.17 4.72
N CYS A 130 -13.61 -7.59 3.78
CA CYS A 130 -13.87 -8.72 2.91
C CYS A 130 -13.63 -10.09 3.55
N LEU A 131 -12.72 -10.18 4.52
CA LEU A 131 -12.35 -11.43 5.18
C LEU A 131 -13.08 -11.62 6.53
N GLN A 132 -13.23 -10.57 7.34
CA GLN A 132 -13.72 -10.73 8.72
C GLN A 132 -15.24 -10.73 8.86
N GLN A 133 -16.00 -10.07 7.98
CA GLN A 133 -17.47 -10.09 8.08
C GLN A 133 -18.08 -11.50 7.96
N LYS A 134 -17.35 -12.47 7.40
CA LYS A 134 -17.81 -13.86 7.25
C LYS A 134 -17.41 -14.77 8.41
N SER A 135 -16.46 -14.37 9.25
CA SER A 135 -15.88 -15.23 10.27
C SER A 135 -16.42 -15.01 11.68
N GLN A 136 -17.48 -14.21 11.86
CA GLN A 136 -18.18 -14.12 13.15
C GLN A 136 -18.56 -15.55 13.56
N PRO A 137 -17.92 -16.13 14.61
CA PRO A 137 -18.21 -17.49 14.99
C PRO A 137 -19.67 -17.54 15.40
N LYS A 138 -20.45 -18.42 14.77
CA LYS A 138 -21.82 -18.68 15.24
C LYS A 138 -21.71 -19.03 16.71
N SER A 139 -22.39 -18.26 17.56
CA SER A 139 -22.40 -18.51 19.00
C SER A 139 -22.72 -19.99 19.23
N PRO A 140 -21.96 -20.71 20.07
CA PRO A 140 -22.27 -22.10 20.35
C PRO A 140 -23.72 -22.19 20.82
N GLN A 141 -24.54 -23.01 20.15
CA GLN A 141 -25.88 -23.32 20.61
C GLN A 141 -25.73 -24.23 21.83
N LEU A 142 -25.53 -23.60 23.00
CA LEU A 142 -25.31 -24.32 24.26
C LEU A 142 -26.54 -25.11 24.72
N PHE A 143 -27.70 -24.85 24.13
CA PHE A 143 -28.95 -25.57 24.40
C PHE A 143 -29.69 -25.82 23.09
N GLY A 144 -29.74 -27.09 22.65
CA GLY A 144 -30.62 -27.51 21.57
C GLY A 144 -32.07 -27.28 21.98
N LYS A 145 -32.85 -26.66 21.08
CA LYS A 145 -34.30 -26.56 21.25
C LYS A 145 -34.89 -27.98 21.39
N ARG A 146 -35.67 -28.20 22.46
CA ARG A 146 -36.60 -29.32 22.55
C ARG A 146 -37.71 -29.17 21.51
#